data_AF-A0A7W9LK24-F1
#
_entry.id   AF-A0A7W9LK24-F1
#
_cell.length_a   1.000
_cell.length_b   1.000
_cell.length_c   1.000
_cell.angle_alpha   90.00
_cell.angle_beta   90.00
_cell.angle_gamma   90.00
#
_symmetry.space_group_name_H-M   'P 1'
#
loop_
_entity.id
_entity.type
_entity.pdbx_description
1 polymer ?
#
loop_
_entity_poly.entity_id
_entity_poly.type
_entity_poly.pdbx_seq_one_letter_code
_entity_poly.pdbx_strand_id
1 'polypeptide(L)'
;MTIERDIEVDAPPDVVFDVLSRSEHLWEWWFGDAGAGPVAFTVVAADPPNRFAFRWRAGGPGPAPGRPDPLVTFDLVPAPAGTRLHLTVATGEDQDSAMR
;
A
#
# COMPACT_ATOMS: atom_id res chain seq x y z
N MET A 1 -15.52 0.88 3.89
CA MET A 1 -15.16 -0.51 4.25
C MET A 1 -13.66 -0.61 4.22
N THR A 2 -13.13 -1.26 5.25
CA THR A 2 -11.70 -1.41 5.52
C THR A 2 -11.36 -2.88 5.62
N ILE A 3 -10.15 -3.24 5.22
CA ILE A 3 -9.51 -4.50 5.58
C ILE A 3 -8.22 -4.14 6.29
N GLU A 4 -7.98 -4.78 7.43
CA GLU A 4 -6.80 -4.55 8.27
C GLU A 4 -6.03 -5.85 8.49
N ARG A 5 -4.70 -5.78 8.45
CA ARG A 5 -3.81 -6.91 8.74
C ARG A 5 -2.56 -6.45 9.48
N ASP A 6 -2.22 -7.18 10.53
CA ASP A 6 -0.94 -7.06 11.21
C ASP A 6 -0.01 -8.20 10.78
N ILE A 7 1.21 -7.85 10.39
CA ILE A 7 2.20 -8.78 9.85
C ILE A 7 3.54 -8.53 10.57
N GLU A 8 4.18 -9.59 11.04
CA GLU A 8 5.54 -9.54 11.56
C GLU A 8 6.54 -9.80 10.43
N VAL A 9 7.53 -8.93 10.29
CA VAL A 9 8.57 -9.01 9.26
C VAL A 9 9.93 -9.01 9.94
N ASP A 10 10.72 -10.04 9.67
CA ASP A 10 12.11 -10.18 10.17
C ASP A 10 13.08 -9.33 9.34
N ALA A 11 12.87 -8.02 9.39
CA ALA A 11 13.72 -7.00 8.76
C ALA A 11 13.52 -5.65 9.46
N PRO A 12 14.52 -4.76 9.45
CA PRO A 12 14.39 -3.43 10.04
C PRO A 12 13.44 -2.54 9.19
N PRO A 13 12.76 -1.55 9.81
CA PRO A 13 11.75 -0.73 9.13
C PRO A 13 12.25 -0.03 7.87
N ASP A 14 13.50 0.45 7.86
CA ASP A 14 14.09 1.10 6.68
C ASP A 14 14.17 0.16 5.47
N VAL A 15 14.49 -1.11 5.70
CA VAL A 15 14.54 -2.14 4.64
C VAL A 15 13.13 -2.47 4.16
N VAL A 16 12.18 -2.63 5.10
CA VAL A 16 10.78 -2.90 4.76
C VAL A 16 10.20 -1.75 3.95
N PHE A 17 10.44 -0.50 4.38
CA PHE A 17 10.00 0.70 3.67
C PHE A 17 10.58 0.79 2.27
N ASP A 18 11.90 0.59 2.13
CA ASP A 18 12.59 0.63 0.84
C ASP A 18 12.01 -0.42 -0.12
N VAL A 19 11.71 -1.62 0.36
CA VAL A 19 11.07 -2.67 -0.43
C VAL A 19 9.63 -2.30 -0.82
N LEU A 20 8.82 -1.81 0.11
CA LEU A 20 7.42 -1.45 -0.13
C LEU A 20 7.24 -0.23 -1.04
N SER A 21 8.19 0.70 -1.02
CA SER A 21 8.12 1.93 -1.81
C SER A 21 8.64 1.76 -3.24
N ARG A 22 9.29 0.63 -3.55
CA ARG A 22 9.77 0.30 -4.90
C ARG A 22 8.68 -0.32 -5.74
N SER A 23 8.38 0.34 -6.86
CA SER A 23 7.31 -0.04 -7.79
C SER A 23 7.55 -1.41 -8.45
N GLU A 24 8.81 -1.80 -8.64
CA GLU A 24 9.21 -3.05 -9.30
C GLU A 24 8.72 -4.29 -8.53
N HIS A 25 8.92 -4.34 -7.21
CA HIS A 25 8.50 -5.48 -6.38
C HIS A 25 6.98 -5.55 -6.19
N LEU A 26 6.31 -4.39 -6.04
CA LEU A 26 4.86 -4.32 -5.93
C LEU A 26 4.17 -4.95 -7.14
N TRP A 27 4.71 -4.71 -8.33
CA TRP A 27 4.15 -5.23 -9.58
C TRP A 27 4.24 -6.75 -9.68
N GLU A 28 5.40 -7.31 -9.38
CA GLU A 28 5.63 -8.75 -9.46
C GLU A 28 4.77 -9.51 -8.44
N TRP A 29 4.63 -9.01 -7.21
CA TRP A 29 3.90 -9.71 -6.14
C TRP A 29 2.38 -9.59 -6.23
N TRP A 30 1.87 -8.43 -6.64
CA TRP A 30 0.42 -8.20 -6.67
C TRP A 30 -0.23 -8.59 -7.99
N PHE A 31 0.50 -8.54 -9.11
CA PHE A 31 -0.09 -8.67 -10.45
C PHE A 31 0.61 -9.70 -11.35
N GLY A 32 1.74 -10.27 -10.92
CA GLY A 32 2.62 -11.12 -11.75
C GLY A 32 2.00 -12.39 -12.33
N ASP A 33 0.96 -12.95 -11.70
CA ASP A 33 0.23 -14.13 -12.20
C ASP A 33 -1.16 -13.80 -12.76
N ALA A 34 -1.65 -12.57 -12.57
CA ALA A 34 -3.07 -12.25 -12.78
C ALA A 34 -3.45 -11.93 -14.25
N GLY A 35 -2.50 -11.95 -15.19
CA GLY A 35 -2.75 -11.49 -16.56
C GLY A 35 -3.33 -10.06 -16.61
N ALA A 36 -3.11 -9.28 -15.56
CA ALA A 36 -3.78 -8.01 -15.36
C ALA A 36 -3.23 -7.02 -16.38
N GLY A 37 -4.14 -6.38 -17.12
CA GLY A 37 -3.80 -5.24 -17.97
C GLY A 37 -3.12 -4.11 -17.18
N PRO A 38 -2.83 -2.97 -17.82
CA PRO A 38 -2.09 -1.89 -17.16
C PRO A 38 -2.68 -1.53 -15.80
N VAL A 39 -1.83 -1.26 -14.80
CA VAL A 39 -2.22 -0.78 -13.47
C VAL A 39 -1.65 0.62 -13.30
N ALA A 40 -2.48 1.56 -12.84
CA ALA A 40 -2.03 2.89 -12.47
C ALA A 40 -1.81 2.94 -10.96
N PHE A 41 -0.64 3.41 -10.53
CA PHE A 41 -0.33 3.69 -9.13
C PHE A 41 -0.23 5.19 -8.90
N THR A 42 -0.68 5.64 -7.74
CA THR A 42 -0.52 7.03 -7.30
C THR A 42 -0.12 7.02 -5.84
N VAL A 43 1.12 7.43 -5.57
CA VAL A 43 1.60 7.59 -4.20
C VAL A 43 0.81 8.72 -3.53
N VAL A 44 0.29 8.45 -2.34
CA VAL A 44 -0.47 9.39 -1.52
C VAL A 44 0.39 9.94 -0.38
N ALA A 45 1.18 9.08 0.25
CA ALA A 45 2.10 9.47 1.32
C ALA A 45 3.36 8.60 1.29
N ALA A 46 4.50 9.21 1.60
CA ALA A 46 5.77 8.53 1.83
C ALA A 46 6.50 9.26 2.97
N ASP A 47 6.53 8.63 4.14
CA ASP A 47 7.23 9.08 5.35
C ASP A 47 8.19 7.98 5.80
N PRO A 48 9.42 7.94 5.27
CA PRO A 48 10.38 6.90 5.65
C PRO A 48 10.85 7.06 7.11
N PRO A 49 11.01 5.95 7.86
CA PRO A 49 10.67 4.57 7.51
C PRO A 49 9.28 4.15 8.00
N ASN A 50 8.41 5.09 8.39
CA ASN A 50 7.22 4.79 9.21
C ASN A 50 5.95 4.53 8.40
N ARG A 51 5.74 5.22 7.26
CA ARG A 51 4.45 5.15 6.55
C ARG A 51 4.58 5.26 5.05
N PHE A 52 3.98 4.32 4.32
CA PHE A 52 3.83 4.39 2.86
C PHE A 52 2.38 4.15 2.48
N ALA A 53 1.81 5.04 1.66
CA ALA A 53 0.43 4.91 1.20
C ALA A 53 0.29 5.23 -0.28
N PHE A 54 -0.52 4.45 -0.99
CA PHE A 54 -0.78 4.64 -2.41
C PHE A 54 -2.19 4.21 -2.79
N ARG A 55 -2.63 4.72 -3.94
CA ARG A 55 -3.81 4.26 -4.65
C ARG A 55 -3.41 3.43 -5.85
N TRP A 56 -4.21 2.43 -6.18
CA TRP A 56 -3.98 1.60 -7.36
C TRP A 56 -5.28 1.38 -8.16
N ARG A 57 -5.16 1.27 -9.48
CA ARG A 57 -6.27 1.01 -10.38
C ARG A 57 -5.90 0.00 -11.46
N ALA A 58 -6.68 -1.08 -11.55
CA ALA A 58 -6.63 -1.98 -12.70
C ALA A 58 -7.26 -1.34 -13.96
N GLY A 59 -6.62 -1.53 -15.13
CA GLY A 59 -7.07 -0.99 -16.41
C GLY A 59 -6.36 0.29 -16.86
N GLY A 60 -5.39 0.79 -16.08
CA GLY A 60 -4.52 1.90 -16.46
C GLY A 60 -5.08 3.29 -16.11
N PRO A 61 -4.37 4.35 -16.50
CA PRO A 61 -4.76 5.73 -16.21
C PRO A 61 -6.03 6.13 -16.99
N GLY A 62 -6.86 7.00 -16.40
CA GLY A 62 -8.09 7.53 -17.02
C GLY A 62 -8.99 8.24 -16.01
N PRO A 63 -10.10 8.87 -16.42
CA PRO A 63 -11.09 9.39 -15.47
C PRO A 63 -11.84 8.21 -14.81
N ALA A 64 -11.74 8.07 -13.48
CA ALA A 64 -12.60 7.15 -12.74
C ALA A 64 -13.97 7.80 -12.47
N PRO A 65 -15.09 7.10 -12.72
CA PRO A 65 -16.39 7.60 -12.31
C PRO A 65 -16.56 7.50 -10.78
N GLY A 66 -16.89 8.64 -10.15
CA GLY A 66 -17.67 8.73 -8.91
C GLY A 66 -17.02 8.28 -7.58
N ARG A 67 -15.88 7.60 -7.56
CA ARG A 67 -15.21 7.17 -6.31
C ARG A 67 -13.69 7.15 -6.46
N PRO A 68 -12.92 7.59 -5.44
CA PRO A 68 -11.48 7.42 -5.44
C PRO A 68 -11.10 5.94 -5.47
N ASP A 69 -9.98 5.65 -6.15
CA ASP A 69 -9.38 4.31 -6.18
C ASP A 69 -9.08 3.81 -4.75
N PRO A 70 -9.06 2.48 -4.52
CA PRO A 70 -8.70 1.90 -3.23
C PRO A 70 -7.39 2.50 -2.68
N LEU A 71 -7.40 2.85 -1.40
CA LEU A 71 -6.23 3.36 -0.68
C LEU A 71 -5.62 2.21 0.09
N VAL A 72 -4.33 1.97 -0.13
CA VAL A 72 -3.50 1.05 0.63
C VAL A 72 -2.57 1.87 1.49
N THR A 73 -2.54 1.58 2.79
CA THR A 73 -1.65 2.20 3.77
C THR A 73 -0.84 1.12 4.46
N PHE A 74 0.46 1.36 4.57
CA PHE A 74 1.40 0.57 5.35
C PHE A 74 1.97 1.45 6.46
N ASP A 75 1.72 1.06 7.70
CA ASP A 75 2.31 1.66 8.90
C ASP A 75 3.34 0.67 9.47
N LEU A 76 4.58 1.13 9.66
CA LEU A 76 5.73 0.33 10.06
C LEU A 76 6.16 0.73 11.47
N VAL A 77 6.10 -0.22 12.40
CA VAL A 77 6.50 -0.02 13.79
C VAL A 77 7.70 -0.90 14.10
N PRO A 78 8.82 -0.33 14.60
CA PRO A 78 9.96 -1.13 15.05
C PRO A 78 9.52 -2.15 16.12
N ALA A 79 9.96 -3.40 15.97
CA ALA A 79 9.69 -4.49 16.90
C ALA A 79 10.99 -5.24 17.26
N PRO A 80 11.06 -5.97 18.38
CA PRO A 80 12.28 -6.67 18.79
C PRO A 80 12.81 -7.67 17.75
N ALA A 81 11.91 -8.29 16.97
CA ALA A 81 12.23 -9.25 15.92
C ALA A 81 12.30 -8.62 14.51
N GLY A 82 12.28 -7.29 14.38
CA GLY A 82 12.29 -6.59 13.09
C GLY A 82 11.24 -5.48 13.03
N THR A 83 10.18 -5.70 12.26
CA THR A 83 9.12 -4.71 12.02
C THR A 83 7.74 -5.34 12.18
N ARG A 84 6.85 -4.64 12.87
CA ARG A 84 5.42 -4.90 12.80
C ARG A 84 4.80 -3.98 11.76
N LEU A 85 4.27 -4.57 10.70
CA LEU A 85 3.60 -3.88 9.61
C LEU A 85 2.09 -3.96 9.84
N HIS A 86 1.44 -2.81 9.91
CA HIS A 86 -0.01 -2.68 9.89
C HIS A 86 -0.46 -2.24 8.49
N LEU A 87 -1.17 -3.12 7.80
CA LEU A 87 -1.70 -2.92 6.46
C LEU A 87 -3.18 -2.59 6.56
N THR A 88 -3.57 -1.48 5.95
CA THR A 88 -4.96 -1.05 5.82
C THR A 88 -5.32 -0.87 4.35
N VAL A 89 -6.44 -1.47 3.93
CA VAL A 89 -7.03 -1.28 2.61
C VAL A 89 -8.40 -0.64 2.79
N ALA A 90 -8.50 0.65 2.46
CA ALA A 90 -9.70 1.45 2.66
C ALA A 90 -10.37 1.79 1.32
N THR A 91 -11.70 1.75 1.31
CA THR A 91 -12.50 2.15 0.15
C THR A 91 -13.65 3.10 0.54
N GLY A 92 -13.90 4.12 -0.28
CA GLY A 92 -15.00 5.08 -0.07
C GLY A 92 -14.72 6.04 1.08
N GLU A 93 -15.75 6.34 1.88
CA GLU A 93 -15.66 7.30 3.00
C GLU A 93 -14.59 6.93 4.04
N ASP A 94 -14.31 5.63 4.16
CA ASP A 94 -13.31 5.09 5.09
C ASP A 94 -11.86 5.53 4.79
N GLN A 95 -11.59 5.99 3.57
CA GLN A 95 -10.28 6.47 3.17
C GLN A 95 -9.85 7.73 3.94
N ASP A 96 -10.79 8.58 4.34
CA ASP A 96 -10.49 9.82 5.08
C ASP A 96 -9.94 9.48 6.48
N SER A 97 -10.52 8.47 7.13
CA SER A 97 -10.04 7.95 8.41
C SER A 97 -8.67 7.30 8.30
N ALA A 98 -8.40 6.55 7.21
CA ALA A 98 -7.10 5.91 6.99
C ALA A 98 -5.97 6.90 6.62
N MET A 99 -6.32 8.12 6.19
CA MET A 99 -5.38 9.21 5.90
C MET A 99 -5.11 10.11 7.11
N ARG A 100 -5.93 10.05 8.17
CA ARG A 100 -5.62 10.70 9.45
C ARG A 100 -4.44 10.01 10.15
#